data_AF-A0A1J4KN85-F1
#
_entry.id   AF-A0A1J4KN85-F1
#
_cell.length_a   1.000
_cell.length_b   1.000
_cell.length_c   1.000
_cell.angle_alpha   90.00
_cell.angle_beta   90.00
_cell.angle_gamma   90.00
#
_symmetry.space_group_name_H-M   'P 1'
#
loop_
_entity.id
_entity.type
_entity.pdbx_description
1 polymer ?
#
loop_
_entity_poly.entity_id
_entity_poly.type
_entity_poly.pdbx_seq_one_letter_code
_entity_poly.pdbx_strand_id
1 'polypeptide(L)'
;MTSVSFISEFFCLNQKLAGKSRSNNRPFSLSKSFMAQMDEGKHPQYLNNELKTCLKITNIMFNSPGCAIFREPVDPERDLVPDYYKVIKNPQDIGTIKNRLENNEYTTVNEWLKDMNLVWENAQKYNGPLSFISRVALCMKNKFNKLCRNMLIDRKDWGNKVQELFYKLNITMKSAPGFLKSEFEGKKFSGPMSQSELHHLAEAASGLSDRSDVLQMVQLLHVFGVNLDPRKEDGFVVLKSMPNEAVQALQSFVKDRYKSLHRHYPD
;
A
#
# COMPACT_ATOMS: atom_id res chain seq x y z
N MET A 1 -21.52 3.93 27.36
CA MET A 1 -20.57 2.84 27.02
C MET A 1 -19.94 3.18 25.69
N THR A 2 -18.66 2.82 25.48
CA THR A 2 -17.73 3.20 24.38
C THR A 2 -17.02 4.55 24.49
N SER A 3 -15.96 4.64 25.31
CA SER A 3 -14.91 5.68 25.15
C SER A 3 -13.59 5.32 25.86
N VAL A 4 -13.09 4.09 25.72
CA VAL A 4 -11.75 3.71 26.23
C VAL A 4 -11.16 2.63 25.31
N SER A 5 -10.51 2.99 24.19
CA SER A 5 -9.74 2.01 23.40
C SER A 5 -8.72 2.59 22.41
N PHE A 6 -8.20 3.80 22.60
CA PHE A 6 -7.26 4.43 21.65
C PHE A 6 -5.94 4.93 22.25
N ILE A 7 -5.51 4.36 23.38
CA ILE A 7 -4.25 4.73 24.06
C ILE A 7 -3.18 3.61 24.00
N SER A 8 -3.38 2.53 23.25
CA SER A 8 -2.47 1.36 23.29
C SER A 8 -1.31 1.36 22.28
N GLU A 9 -1.02 2.44 21.53
CA GLU A 9 -0.06 2.40 20.40
C GLU A 9 1.00 3.52 20.39
N PHE A 10 1.28 4.17 21.52
CA PHE A 10 2.23 5.28 21.59
C PHE A 10 3.33 5.01 22.62
N PHE A 11 4.60 5.09 22.21
CA PHE A 11 5.70 5.29 23.13
C PHE A 11 6.26 6.72 22.97
N CYS A 12 6.12 7.54 24.02
CA CYS A 12 6.65 8.90 24.05
C CYS A 12 8.07 8.88 24.60
N LEU A 13 9.07 8.89 23.71
CA LEU A 13 10.47 9.02 24.13
C LEU A 13 10.80 10.46 24.57
N ASN A 14 10.07 11.46 24.05
CA ASN A 14 10.44 12.88 24.19
C ASN A 14 9.87 13.61 25.43
N GLN A 15 8.82 13.12 26.10
CA GLN A 15 8.33 13.81 27.33
C GLN A 15 9.32 13.76 28.49
N LYS A 16 10.27 12.81 28.49
CA LYS A 16 11.19 12.60 29.62
C LYS A 16 12.52 13.35 29.50
N LEU A 17 12.89 13.84 28.31
CA LEU A 17 14.05 14.73 28.15
C LEU A 17 13.78 16.16 28.67
N ALA A 18 12.50 16.54 28.82
CA ALA A 18 12.09 17.91 29.18
C ALA A 18 11.66 18.11 30.66
N GLY A 19 11.72 17.08 31.52
CA GLY A 19 11.58 17.26 32.98
C GLY A 19 10.29 17.92 33.49
N LYS A 20 9.12 17.67 32.89
CA LYS A 20 7.84 18.21 33.38
C LYS A 20 6.83 17.12 33.73
N SER A 21 6.54 17.02 35.04
CA SER A 21 5.37 16.33 35.58
C SER A 21 4.14 17.21 35.41
N ARG A 22 3.08 16.72 34.73
CA ARG A 22 1.69 16.99 35.15
C ARG A 22 0.64 16.18 34.39
N SER A 23 -0.27 15.66 35.20
CA SER A 23 -1.59 15.10 34.89
C SER A 23 -2.42 16.00 33.98
N ASN A 24 -3.11 15.43 32.99
CA ASN A 24 -4.52 15.72 32.70
C ASN A 24 -5.05 14.80 31.58
N ASN A 25 -6.00 13.94 31.93
CA ASN A 25 -6.82 13.15 31.00
C ASN A 25 -7.82 14.05 30.28
N ARG A 26 -7.55 14.41 29.03
CA ARG A 26 -8.60 14.72 28.03
C ARG A 26 -8.31 13.94 26.75
N PRO A 27 -9.33 13.31 26.13
CA PRO A 27 -9.15 12.69 24.82
C PRO A 27 -8.90 13.79 23.79
N PHE A 28 -7.75 13.73 23.12
CA PHE A 28 -7.41 14.65 22.04
C PHE A 28 -8.10 14.21 20.74
N SER A 29 -8.82 15.12 20.10
CA SER A 29 -9.29 14.95 18.72
C SER A 29 -8.14 15.24 17.76
N LEU A 30 -7.89 14.31 16.82
CA LEU A 30 -6.92 14.53 15.73
C LEU A 30 -7.31 15.77 14.91
N SER A 31 -6.32 16.58 14.54
CA SER A 31 -6.56 17.80 13.76
C SER A 31 -7.02 17.45 12.34
N LYS A 32 -7.85 18.32 11.74
CA LYS A 32 -8.27 18.20 10.34
C LYS A 32 -7.09 18.16 9.36
N SER A 33 -5.96 18.79 9.72
CA SER A 33 -4.72 18.75 8.93
C SER A 33 -4.05 17.37 8.93
N PHE A 34 -4.14 16.62 10.02
CA PHE A 34 -3.61 15.25 10.10
C PHE A 34 -4.49 14.25 9.36
N MET A 35 -5.81 14.43 9.38
CA MET A 35 -6.74 13.64 8.56
C MET A 35 -6.56 13.89 7.06
N ALA A 36 -6.28 15.13 6.65
CA ALA A 36 -6.02 15.48 5.25
C ALA A 36 -4.72 14.86 4.70
N GLN A 37 -3.69 14.68 5.54
CA GLN A 37 -2.43 14.06 5.14
C GLN A 37 -2.53 12.54 4.86
N MET A 38 -3.58 11.88 5.35
CA MET A 38 -3.82 10.46 5.06
C MET A 38 -4.55 10.23 3.74
N ASP A 39 -5.22 11.24 3.19
CA ASP A 39 -5.97 11.16 1.93
C ASP A 39 -5.13 11.54 0.70
N GLU A 40 -4.04 12.31 0.87
CA GLU A 40 -3.14 12.72 -0.23
C GLU A 40 -1.99 11.73 -0.55
N GLY A 41 -2.02 10.52 0.02
CA GLY A 41 -0.89 9.59 0.08
C GLY A 41 -0.56 8.78 -1.19
N LYS A 42 -0.39 9.39 -2.37
CA LYS A 42 0.36 8.78 -3.48
C LYS A 42 1.65 9.56 -3.73
N HIS A 43 2.78 9.05 -3.22
CA HIS A 43 4.09 9.64 -3.49
C HIS A 43 4.32 9.75 -5.02
N PRO A 44 4.78 10.89 -5.56
CA PRO A 44 4.80 11.18 -7.01
C PRO A 44 5.49 10.10 -7.85
N GLN A 45 6.52 9.47 -7.29
CA GLN A 45 7.26 8.39 -7.94
C GLN A 45 6.43 7.10 -8.08
N TYR A 46 5.53 6.81 -7.13
CA TYR A 46 4.64 5.64 -7.19
C TYR A 46 3.53 5.86 -8.21
N LEU A 47 2.92 7.06 -8.22
CA LEU A 47 1.95 7.42 -9.25
C LEU A 47 2.57 7.36 -10.65
N ASN A 48 3.81 7.83 -10.80
CA ASN A 48 4.56 7.74 -12.05
C ASN A 48 4.79 6.28 -12.49
N ASN A 49 5.09 5.37 -11.56
CA ASN A 49 5.24 3.93 -11.85
C ASN A 49 3.92 3.25 -12.23
N GLU A 50 2.82 3.61 -11.55
CA GLU A 50 1.48 3.13 -11.89
C GLU A 50 1.08 3.60 -13.31
N LEU A 51 1.22 4.88 -13.62
CA LEU A 51 0.87 5.43 -14.94
C LEU A 51 1.77 4.89 -16.07
N LYS A 52 3.06 4.63 -15.80
CA LYS A 52 3.93 3.87 -16.72
C LYS A 52 3.38 2.47 -17.00
N THR A 53 2.78 1.83 -16.00
CA THR A 53 2.16 0.51 -16.16
C THR A 53 0.84 0.63 -16.95
N CYS A 54 0.04 1.66 -16.72
CA CYS A 54 -1.13 1.98 -17.55
C CYS A 54 -0.73 2.12 -19.04
N LEU A 55 0.36 2.82 -19.33
CA LEU A 55 0.89 2.98 -20.70
C LEU A 55 1.32 1.64 -21.30
N LYS A 56 2.03 0.79 -20.55
CA LYS A 56 2.38 -0.58 -21.01
C LYS A 56 1.13 -1.40 -21.36
N ILE A 57 0.12 -1.42 -20.50
CA ILE A 57 -1.14 -2.13 -20.75
C ILE A 57 -1.85 -1.55 -21.98
N THR A 58 -1.93 -0.23 -22.08
CA THR A 58 -2.55 0.47 -23.21
C THR A 58 -1.85 0.11 -24.52
N ASN A 59 -0.52 0.05 -24.55
CA ASN A 59 0.24 -0.38 -25.72
C ASN A 59 -0.03 -1.86 -26.09
N ILE A 60 -0.15 -2.76 -25.11
CA ILE A 60 -0.52 -4.16 -25.37
C ILE A 60 -1.93 -4.23 -25.97
N MET A 61 -2.87 -3.43 -25.45
CA MET A 61 -4.23 -3.35 -25.96
C MET A 61 -4.24 -2.78 -27.38
N PHE A 62 -3.57 -1.65 -27.63
CA PHE A 62 -3.48 -0.96 -28.92
C PHE A 62 -2.97 -1.86 -30.06
N ASN A 63 -1.99 -2.72 -29.74
CA ASN A 63 -1.38 -3.66 -30.69
C ASN A 63 -2.13 -5.00 -30.81
N SER A 64 -3.19 -5.22 -30.03
CA SER A 64 -3.98 -6.44 -30.15
C SER A 64 -4.81 -6.44 -31.45
N PRO A 65 -4.99 -7.59 -32.13
CA PRO A 65 -5.72 -7.65 -33.40
C PRO A 65 -7.14 -7.06 -33.33
N GLY A 66 -7.89 -7.34 -32.26
CA GLY A 66 -9.24 -6.81 -32.05
C GLY A 66 -9.30 -5.32 -31.72
N CYS A 67 -8.15 -4.65 -31.60
CA CYS A 67 -8.10 -3.22 -31.31
C CYS A 67 -8.32 -2.34 -32.53
N ALA A 68 -8.16 -2.86 -33.75
CA ALA A 68 -8.11 -2.04 -34.96
C ALA A 68 -9.27 -1.04 -35.07
N ILE A 69 -10.48 -1.47 -34.72
CA ILE A 69 -11.72 -0.65 -34.74
C ILE A 69 -11.88 0.31 -33.55
N PHE A 70 -10.95 0.32 -32.61
CA PHE A 70 -10.95 1.17 -31.40
C PHE A 70 -9.69 2.04 -31.30
N ARG A 71 -8.86 2.09 -32.35
CA ARG A 71 -7.59 2.85 -32.34
C ARG A 71 -7.77 4.34 -32.56
N GLU A 72 -8.86 4.72 -33.22
CA GLU A 72 -9.16 6.09 -33.59
C GLU A 72 -10.56 6.46 -33.12
N PRO A 73 -10.85 7.75 -32.95
CA PRO A 73 -12.20 8.23 -32.74
C PRO A 73 -13.15 7.73 -33.83
N VAL A 74 -14.39 7.46 -33.44
CA VAL A 74 -15.47 7.15 -34.39
C VAL A 74 -15.74 8.39 -35.23
N ASP A 75 -15.72 8.22 -36.54
CA ASP A 75 -16.04 9.27 -37.49
C ASP A 75 -17.41 8.95 -38.13
N PRO A 76 -18.45 9.75 -37.87
CA PRO A 76 -19.81 9.49 -38.34
C PRO A 76 -19.95 9.34 -39.86
N GLU A 77 -19.11 10.01 -40.65
CA GLU A 77 -19.16 9.96 -42.11
C GLU A 77 -18.36 8.75 -42.63
N ARG A 78 -17.11 8.60 -42.17
CA ARG A 78 -16.24 7.47 -42.54
C ARG A 78 -16.83 6.13 -42.13
N ASP A 79 -17.40 6.06 -40.93
CA ASP A 79 -17.90 4.83 -40.32
C ASP A 79 -19.40 4.61 -40.59
N LEU A 80 -20.05 5.51 -41.34
CA LEU A 80 -21.47 5.47 -41.74
C LEU A 80 -22.44 5.41 -40.55
N VAL A 81 -22.16 6.20 -39.51
CA VAL A 81 -22.90 6.25 -38.23
C VAL A 81 -23.31 7.69 -37.89
N PRO A 82 -24.18 8.34 -38.69
CA PRO A 82 -24.45 9.78 -38.61
C PRO A 82 -25.09 10.24 -37.29
N ASP A 83 -25.66 9.33 -36.50
CA ASP A 83 -26.28 9.61 -35.21
C ASP A 83 -25.39 9.24 -34.00
N TYR A 84 -24.14 8.80 -34.22
CA TYR A 84 -23.26 8.30 -33.16
C TYR A 84 -23.15 9.26 -31.96
N TYR A 85 -22.83 10.53 -32.21
CA TYR A 85 -22.69 11.54 -31.15
C TYR A 85 -24.04 12.00 -30.55
N LYS A 86 -25.17 11.65 -31.18
CA LYS A 86 -26.50 11.83 -30.56
C LYS A 86 -26.74 10.77 -29.49
N VAL A 87 -26.24 9.56 -29.68
CA VAL A 87 -26.42 8.41 -28.77
C VAL A 87 -25.31 8.33 -27.71
N ILE A 88 -24.07 8.55 -28.12
CA ILE A 88 -22.86 8.46 -27.29
C ILE A 88 -22.40 9.87 -26.90
N LYS A 89 -22.47 10.16 -25.60
CA LYS A 89 -22.18 11.50 -25.05
C LYS A 89 -20.72 11.73 -24.68
N ASN A 90 -20.03 10.66 -24.29
CA ASN A 90 -18.63 10.70 -23.93
C ASN A 90 -17.90 9.70 -24.84
N PRO A 91 -17.62 10.05 -26.10
CA PRO A 91 -16.88 9.17 -27.00
C PRO A 91 -15.47 8.93 -26.46
N GLN A 92 -14.95 7.73 -26.68
CA GLN A 92 -13.59 7.40 -26.28
C GLN A 92 -13.01 6.31 -27.18
N ASP A 93 -11.70 6.39 -27.42
CA ASP A 93 -10.92 5.43 -28.19
C ASP A 93 -9.53 5.24 -27.56
N ILE A 94 -8.82 4.18 -27.95
CA ILE A 94 -7.57 3.79 -27.30
C ILE A 94 -6.40 4.66 -27.78
N GLY A 95 -6.47 5.23 -28.98
CA GLY A 95 -5.48 6.18 -29.47
C GLY A 95 -5.47 7.46 -28.64
N THR A 96 -6.65 8.02 -28.39
CA THR A 96 -6.83 9.17 -27.50
C THR A 96 -6.33 8.86 -26.09
N ILE A 97 -6.70 7.71 -25.51
CA ILE A 97 -6.22 7.31 -24.18
C ILE A 97 -4.69 7.18 -24.15
N LYS A 98 -4.10 6.57 -25.17
CA LYS A 98 -2.65 6.41 -25.29
C LYS A 98 -1.94 7.77 -25.33
N ASN A 99 -2.43 8.69 -26.17
CA ASN A 99 -1.86 10.03 -26.27
C ASN A 99 -1.95 10.79 -24.94
N ARG A 100 -3.11 10.73 -24.25
CA ARG A 100 -3.28 11.33 -22.91
C ARG A 100 -2.29 10.77 -21.89
N LEU A 101 -2.01 9.47 -21.91
CA LEU A 101 -1.00 8.86 -21.05
C LEU A 101 0.42 9.36 -21.37
N GLU A 102 0.77 9.45 -22.65
CA GLU A 102 2.09 9.92 -23.10
C GLU A 102 2.33 11.39 -22.76
N ASN A 103 1.27 12.19 -22.75
CA ASN A 103 1.29 13.61 -22.38
C ASN A 103 1.11 13.87 -20.87
N ASN A 104 1.03 12.82 -20.04
CA ASN A 104 0.80 12.92 -18.59
C ASN A 104 -0.52 13.64 -18.20
N GLU A 105 -1.58 13.48 -19.01
CA GLU A 105 -2.88 14.11 -18.77
C GLU A 105 -3.74 13.35 -17.74
N TYR A 106 -3.38 12.12 -17.38
CA TYR A 106 -4.03 11.37 -16.30
C TYR A 106 -3.32 11.63 -14.97
N THR A 107 -4.10 12.03 -13.97
CA THR A 107 -3.61 12.24 -12.60
C THR A 107 -3.79 11.02 -11.71
N THR A 108 -4.68 10.09 -12.11
CA THR A 108 -4.89 8.83 -11.38
C THR A 108 -5.09 7.63 -12.31
N VAL A 109 -4.75 6.43 -11.81
CA VAL A 109 -5.07 5.15 -12.48
C VAL A 109 -6.59 5.00 -12.71
N ASN A 110 -7.41 5.56 -11.83
CA ASN A 110 -8.87 5.42 -11.90
C ASN A 110 -9.46 6.20 -13.08
N GLU A 111 -8.90 7.37 -13.42
CA GLU A 111 -9.29 8.13 -14.62
C GLU A 111 -9.01 7.33 -15.89
N TRP A 112 -7.81 6.76 -16.01
CA TRP A 112 -7.44 5.88 -17.11
C TRP A 112 -8.33 4.63 -17.19
N LEU A 113 -8.61 4.00 -16.04
CA LEU A 113 -9.46 2.81 -15.96
C LEU A 113 -10.89 3.12 -16.43
N LYS A 114 -11.42 4.27 -16.05
CA LYS A 114 -12.74 4.75 -16.47
C LYS A 114 -12.79 4.93 -17.98
N ASP A 115 -11.80 5.61 -18.55
CA ASP A 115 -11.75 5.87 -19.99
C ASP A 115 -11.57 4.58 -20.80
N MET A 116 -10.72 3.65 -20.35
CA MET A 116 -10.59 2.33 -20.97
C MET A 116 -11.90 1.54 -20.97
N ASN A 117 -12.67 1.58 -19.87
CA ASN A 117 -13.97 0.90 -19.81
C ASN A 117 -15.02 1.55 -20.72
N LEU A 118 -14.97 2.87 -20.86
CA LEU A 118 -15.90 3.64 -21.67
C LEU A 118 -15.82 3.25 -23.16
N VAL A 119 -14.64 2.90 -23.68
CA VAL A 119 -14.47 2.37 -25.05
C VAL A 119 -15.39 1.17 -25.29
N TRP A 120 -15.39 0.20 -24.38
CA TRP A 120 -16.17 -1.03 -24.53
C TRP A 120 -17.66 -0.80 -24.29
N GLU A 121 -17.99 0.04 -23.33
CA GLU A 121 -19.37 0.36 -22.97
C GLU A 121 -20.08 1.14 -24.07
N ASN A 122 -19.40 2.13 -24.67
CA ASN A 122 -19.93 2.87 -25.82
C ASN A 122 -20.15 1.95 -27.03
N ALA A 123 -19.19 1.06 -27.30
CA ALA A 123 -19.32 0.08 -28.36
C ALA A 123 -20.56 -0.80 -28.18
N GLN A 124 -20.81 -1.29 -26.96
CA GLN A 124 -22.00 -2.10 -26.66
C GLN A 124 -23.29 -1.29 -26.71
N LYS A 125 -23.27 -0.07 -26.18
CA LYS A 125 -24.44 0.82 -26.14
C LYS A 125 -24.91 1.21 -27.53
N TYR A 126 -23.99 1.58 -28.43
CA TYR A 126 -24.34 2.02 -29.77
C TYR A 126 -24.70 0.84 -30.68
N ASN A 127 -23.89 -0.22 -30.69
CA ASN A 127 -24.04 -1.31 -31.65
C ASN A 127 -25.00 -2.42 -31.18
N GLY A 128 -25.45 -2.39 -29.93
CA GLY A 128 -26.28 -3.43 -29.32
C GLY A 128 -25.49 -4.70 -28.96
N PRO A 129 -25.97 -5.52 -28.00
CA PRO A 129 -25.19 -6.58 -27.35
C PRO A 129 -24.83 -7.75 -28.28
N LEU A 130 -25.59 -7.98 -29.35
CA LEU A 130 -25.38 -9.13 -30.26
C LEU A 130 -24.50 -8.82 -31.45
N SER A 131 -24.16 -7.54 -31.70
CA SER A 131 -23.36 -7.14 -32.85
C SER A 131 -21.93 -7.67 -32.79
N PHE A 132 -21.32 -7.77 -33.97
CA PHE A 132 -19.92 -8.15 -34.10
C PHE A 132 -19.00 -7.20 -33.31
N ILE A 133 -19.21 -5.89 -33.41
CA ILE A 133 -18.40 -4.88 -32.70
C ILE A 133 -18.49 -5.07 -31.19
N SER A 134 -19.69 -5.32 -30.65
CA SER A 134 -19.89 -5.59 -29.22
C SER A 134 -19.19 -6.87 -28.75
N ARG A 135 -19.15 -7.92 -29.59
CA ARG A 135 -18.42 -9.16 -29.29
C ARG A 135 -16.92 -8.93 -29.26
N VAL A 136 -16.38 -8.16 -30.20
CA VAL A 136 -14.96 -7.77 -30.20
C VAL A 136 -14.64 -6.91 -28.97
N ALA A 137 -15.50 -5.94 -28.64
CA ALA A 137 -15.36 -5.11 -27.44
C ALA A 137 -15.33 -5.95 -26.14
N LEU A 138 -16.19 -6.98 -26.04
CA LEU A 138 -16.19 -7.90 -24.90
C LEU A 138 -14.89 -8.71 -24.80
N CYS A 139 -14.38 -9.24 -25.93
CA CYS A 139 -13.09 -9.93 -25.97
C CYS A 139 -11.94 -9.01 -25.51
N MET A 140 -11.95 -7.75 -25.98
CA MET A 140 -10.95 -6.75 -25.60
C MET A 140 -11.07 -6.36 -24.13
N LYS A 141 -12.28 -6.13 -23.60
CA LYS A 141 -12.54 -5.89 -22.18
C LYS A 141 -12.03 -7.04 -21.30
N ASN A 142 -12.25 -8.28 -21.71
CA ASN A 142 -11.77 -9.45 -20.98
C ASN A 142 -10.23 -9.54 -20.96
N LYS A 143 -9.58 -9.24 -22.08
CA LYS A 143 -8.10 -9.15 -22.14
C LYS A 143 -7.59 -8.03 -21.24
N PHE A 144 -8.19 -6.85 -21.33
CA PHE A 144 -7.88 -5.70 -20.48
C PHE A 144 -7.97 -6.05 -18.99
N ASN A 145 -9.08 -6.64 -18.56
CA ASN A 145 -9.28 -7.06 -17.17
C ASN A 145 -8.21 -8.06 -16.70
N LYS A 146 -7.79 -9.00 -17.56
CA LYS A 146 -6.70 -9.94 -17.23
C LYS A 146 -5.36 -9.22 -17.04
N LEU A 147 -5.05 -8.24 -17.89
CA LEU A 147 -3.82 -7.44 -17.75
C LEU A 147 -3.85 -6.59 -16.48
N CYS A 148 -5.00 -5.99 -16.17
CA CYS A 148 -5.19 -5.17 -14.97
C CYS A 148 -5.15 -5.98 -13.68
N ARG A 149 -5.55 -7.26 -13.66
CA ARG A 149 -5.45 -8.11 -12.45
C ARG A 149 -4.05 -8.18 -11.85
N ASN A 150 -3.01 -8.14 -12.69
CA ASN A 150 -1.62 -8.18 -12.23
C ASN A 150 -1.11 -6.80 -11.77
N MET A 151 -1.80 -5.72 -12.17
CA MET A 151 -1.46 -4.34 -11.83
C MET A 151 -2.25 -3.82 -10.61
N LEU A 152 -3.51 -4.26 -10.46
CA LEU A 152 -4.46 -3.83 -9.43
C LEU A 152 -4.46 -4.80 -8.23
N ILE A 153 -3.29 -5.26 -7.79
CA ILE A 153 -3.20 -5.87 -6.47
C ILE A 153 -3.41 -4.72 -5.47
N ASP A 154 -4.59 -4.66 -4.86
CA ASP A 154 -4.89 -3.70 -3.78
C ASP A 154 -3.82 -3.83 -2.68
N ARG A 155 -3.52 -2.75 -1.94
CA ARG A 155 -2.63 -2.84 -0.76
C ARG A 155 -3.08 -3.92 0.22
N LYS A 156 -4.39 -4.17 0.33
CA LYS A 156 -4.94 -5.30 1.10
C LYS A 156 -4.60 -6.66 0.48
N ASP A 157 -4.69 -6.79 -0.84
CA ASP A 157 -4.35 -8.03 -1.55
C ASP A 157 -2.85 -8.32 -1.54
N TRP A 158 -2.00 -7.28 -1.54
CA TRP A 158 -0.56 -7.41 -1.33
C TRP A 158 -0.25 -8.00 0.04
N GLY A 159 -0.87 -7.47 1.10
CA GLY A 159 -0.71 -8.00 2.47
C GLY A 159 -1.12 -9.47 2.55
N ASN A 160 -2.27 -9.82 1.98
CA ASN A 160 -2.73 -11.21 1.90
C ASN A 160 -1.77 -12.10 1.11
N LYS A 161 -1.22 -11.60 0.00
CA LYS A 161 -0.29 -12.36 -0.85
C LYS A 161 1.06 -12.58 -0.18
N VAL A 162 1.59 -11.56 0.51
CA VAL A 162 2.79 -11.66 1.32
C VAL A 162 2.59 -12.69 2.43
N GLN A 163 1.45 -12.64 3.13
CA GLN A 163 1.12 -13.60 4.18
C GLN A 163 1.01 -15.04 3.65
N GLU A 164 0.38 -15.25 2.48
CA GLU A 164 0.31 -16.54 1.80
C GLU A 164 1.71 -17.08 1.45
N LEU A 165 2.58 -16.25 0.90
CA LEU A 165 3.94 -16.63 0.52
C LEU A 165 4.79 -16.98 1.76
N PHE A 166 4.70 -16.18 2.83
CA PHE A 166 5.35 -16.48 4.11
C PHE A 166 4.87 -17.81 4.70
N TYR A 167 3.56 -18.08 4.64
CA TYR A 167 3.02 -19.36 5.09
C TYR A 167 3.61 -20.53 4.29
N LYS A 168 3.62 -20.44 2.95
CA LYS A 168 4.22 -21.46 2.07
C LYS A 168 5.71 -21.67 2.33
N LEU A 169 6.46 -20.59 2.53
CA LEU A 169 7.88 -20.65 2.87
C LEU A 169 8.08 -21.40 4.18
N ASN A 170 7.32 -21.06 5.22
CA ASN A 170 7.41 -21.69 6.53
C ASN A 170 7.09 -23.20 6.48
N ILE A 171 6.03 -23.59 5.75
CA ILE A 171 5.71 -25.02 5.56
C ILE A 171 6.84 -25.73 4.83
N THR A 172 7.34 -25.17 3.73
CA THR A 172 8.44 -25.77 2.94
C THR A 172 9.69 -25.97 3.79
N MET A 173 10.04 -24.99 4.63
CA MET A 173 11.19 -25.07 5.54
C MET A 173 11.01 -26.13 6.62
N LYS A 174 9.80 -26.30 7.17
CA LYS A 174 9.51 -27.38 8.13
C LYS A 174 9.65 -28.77 7.50
N SER A 175 9.36 -28.89 6.21
CA SER A 175 9.55 -30.10 5.43
C SER A 175 10.92 -30.19 4.74
N ALA A 176 11.94 -29.44 5.21
CA ALA A 176 13.25 -29.47 4.60
C ALA A 176 13.86 -30.90 4.59
N PRO A 177 14.54 -31.29 3.50
CA PRO A 177 15.26 -32.56 3.44
C PRO A 177 16.23 -32.74 4.61
N GLY A 178 16.45 -33.98 5.05
CA GLY A 178 17.20 -34.30 6.27
C GLY A 178 18.59 -33.65 6.35
N PHE A 179 19.32 -33.55 5.24
CA PHE A 179 20.64 -32.93 5.16
C PHE A 179 20.63 -31.39 5.33
N LEU A 180 19.46 -30.75 5.20
CA LEU A 180 19.27 -29.31 5.45
C LEU A 180 18.52 -29.04 6.76
N LYS A 181 18.08 -30.07 7.47
CA LYS A 181 17.22 -29.90 8.64
C LYS A 181 17.93 -29.10 9.74
N SER A 182 19.20 -29.37 9.99
CA SER A 182 20.04 -28.62 10.93
C SER A 182 20.27 -27.16 10.53
N GLU A 183 20.16 -26.83 9.24
CA GLU A 183 20.30 -25.44 8.76
C GLU A 183 19.06 -24.60 9.04
N PHE A 184 17.90 -25.22 9.25
CA PHE A 184 16.63 -24.52 9.42
C PHE A 184 15.93 -24.81 10.74
N GLU A 185 16.31 -25.87 11.47
CA GLU A 185 15.82 -26.17 12.81
C GLU A 185 16.19 -25.04 13.79
N GLY A 186 15.19 -24.56 14.54
CA GLY A 186 15.37 -23.49 15.52
C GLY A 186 15.52 -22.07 14.94
N LYS A 187 15.78 -21.91 13.64
CA LYS A 187 15.80 -20.60 12.99
C LYS A 187 14.37 -20.11 12.75
N LYS A 188 13.94 -19.11 13.53
CA LYS A 188 12.67 -18.41 13.29
C LYS A 188 12.90 -17.35 12.21
N PHE A 189 12.26 -17.48 11.05
CA PHE A 189 12.04 -16.32 10.18
C PHE A 189 11.02 -15.42 10.89
N SER A 190 11.47 -14.28 11.39
CA SER A 190 10.60 -13.29 12.02
C SER A 190 9.77 -12.60 10.95
N GLY A 191 8.50 -12.99 10.84
CA GLY A 191 7.50 -12.23 10.09
C GLY A 191 7.25 -10.85 10.73
N PRO A 192 6.40 -10.01 10.11
CA PRO A 192 5.95 -8.78 10.76
C PRO A 192 5.31 -9.12 12.12
N MET A 193 5.73 -8.36 13.14
CA MET A 193 5.27 -8.53 14.51
C MET A 193 3.75 -8.38 14.59
N SER A 194 3.07 -9.24 15.34
CA SER A 194 1.62 -9.16 15.52
C SER A 194 1.23 -7.89 16.28
N GLN A 195 -0.04 -7.50 16.17
CA GLN A 195 -0.58 -6.32 16.87
C GLN A 195 -0.38 -6.38 18.40
N SER A 196 -0.50 -7.56 18.99
CA SER A 196 -0.28 -7.77 20.44
C SER A 196 1.20 -7.66 20.80
N GLU A 197 2.10 -8.25 20.00
CA GLU A 197 3.53 -8.14 20.23
C GLU A 197 4.04 -6.70 20.08
N LEU A 198 3.48 -5.92 19.14
CA LEU A 198 3.77 -4.49 19.00
C LEU A 198 3.32 -3.70 20.23
N HIS A 199 2.17 -4.05 20.80
CA HIS A 199 1.66 -3.42 22.01
C HIS A 199 2.59 -3.67 23.20
N HIS A 200 2.98 -4.93 23.45
CA HIS A 200 3.89 -5.28 24.53
C HIS A 200 5.26 -4.65 24.34
N LEU A 201 5.74 -4.54 23.09
CA LEU A 201 6.97 -3.82 22.80
C LEU A 201 6.87 -2.33 23.11
N ALA A 202 5.78 -1.67 22.72
CA ALA A 202 5.58 -0.25 23.03
C ALA A 202 5.52 0.01 24.54
N GLU A 203 4.81 -0.85 25.27
CA GLU A 203 4.72 -0.78 26.74
C GLU A 203 6.09 -1.03 27.40
N ALA A 204 6.79 -2.08 26.99
CA ALA A 204 8.10 -2.42 27.54
C ALA A 204 9.14 -1.33 27.28
N ALA A 205 9.17 -0.82 26.04
CA ALA A 205 9.99 0.32 25.67
C ALA A 205 9.66 1.53 26.57
N SER A 206 8.37 1.75 26.86
CA SER A 206 7.88 2.80 27.78
C SER A 206 8.36 2.69 29.21
N GLY A 207 8.57 1.46 29.68
CA GLY A 207 9.11 1.17 31.00
C GLY A 207 10.61 1.48 31.16
N LEU A 208 11.35 1.61 30.06
CA LEU A 208 12.78 1.99 30.08
C LEU A 208 12.92 3.51 30.05
N SER A 209 12.89 4.12 31.24
CA SER A 209 12.95 5.58 31.41
C SER A 209 14.34 6.14 31.69
N ASP A 210 15.36 5.28 31.84
CA ASP A 210 16.72 5.72 32.10
C ASP A 210 17.30 6.44 30.87
N ARG A 211 18.03 7.53 31.12
CA ARG A 211 18.59 8.36 30.04
C ARG A 211 19.53 7.57 29.13
N SER A 212 20.28 6.62 29.68
CA SER A 212 21.19 5.76 28.90
C SER A 212 20.42 4.81 27.99
N ASP A 213 19.34 4.21 28.49
CA ASP A 213 18.51 3.27 27.73
C ASP A 213 17.81 3.99 26.57
N VAL A 214 17.27 5.18 26.84
CA VAL A 214 16.64 6.06 25.84
C VAL A 214 17.63 6.43 24.73
N LEU A 215 18.86 6.82 25.08
CA LEU A 215 19.89 7.18 24.09
C LEU A 215 20.31 5.98 23.23
N GLN A 216 20.46 4.80 23.82
CA GLN A 216 20.79 3.57 23.09
C GLN A 216 19.68 3.17 22.12
N MET A 217 18.41 3.31 22.52
CA MET A 217 17.28 3.06 21.62
C MET A 217 17.26 4.04 20.45
N VAL A 218 17.53 5.33 20.68
CA VAL A 218 17.63 6.34 19.61
C VAL A 218 18.77 6.01 18.65
N GLN A 219 19.95 5.68 19.16
CA GLN A 219 21.11 5.31 18.35
C GLN A 219 20.83 4.06 17.52
N LEU A 220 20.22 3.05 18.12
CA LEU A 220 19.81 1.82 17.43
C LEU A 220 18.85 2.12 16.28
N LEU A 221 17.81 2.91 16.54
CA LEU A 221 16.82 3.30 15.54
C LEU A 221 17.46 4.11 14.39
N HIS A 222 18.42 4.98 14.70
CA HIS A 222 19.14 5.76 13.70
C HIS A 222 19.97 4.89 12.75
N VAL A 223 20.59 3.79 13.24
CA VAL A 223 21.30 2.80 12.39
C VAL A 223 20.39 2.21 11.31
N PHE A 224 19.09 2.06 11.61
CA PHE A 224 18.09 1.57 10.66
C PHE A 224 17.37 2.70 9.90
N GLY A 225 17.91 3.92 9.90
CA GLY A 225 17.37 5.05 9.14
C GLY A 225 16.14 5.72 9.76
N VAL A 226 15.81 5.41 11.01
CA VAL A 226 14.72 6.08 11.75
C VAL A 226 15.26 7.35 12.40
N ASN A 227 15.01 8.50 11.77
CA ASN A 227 15.45 9.80 12.28
C ASN A 227 14.42 10.39 13.25
N LEU A 228 14.77 10.39 14.53
CA LEU A 228 14.00 11.03 15.59
C LEU A 228 14.51 12.45 15.79
N ASP A 229 13.70 13.47 15.48
CA ASP A 229 14.06 14.88 15.73
C ASP A 229 13.80 15.22 17.20
N PRO A 230 14.85 15.46 18.01
CA PRO A 230 14.69 15.76 19.43
C PRO A 230 14.04 17.12 19.70
N ARG A 231 13.85 17.96 18.67
CA ARG A 231 13.26 19.31 18.76
C ARG A 231 11.77 19.35 18.41
N LYS A 232 11.19 18.27 17.90
CA LYS A 232 9.74 18.18 17.65
C LYS A 232 9.03 17.75 18.93
N GLU A 233 8.05 18.54 19.37
CA GLU A 233 7.24 18.29 20.58
C GLU A 233 6.48 16.95 20.51
N ASP A 234 6.17 16.46 19.29
CA ASP A 234 5.41 15.24 19.03
C ASP A 234 6.29 13.98 18.87
N GLY A 235 7.36 13.82 19.66
CA GLY A 235 8.34 12.74 19.56
C GLY A 235 7.84 11.32 19.87
N PHE A 236 6.82 10.88 19.15
CA PHE A 236 6.24 9.56 19.19
C PHE A 236 6.85 8.70 18.09
N VAL A 237 7.30 7.50 18.47
CA VAL A 237 7.76 6.49 17.51
C VAL A 237 6.58 5.57 17.20
N VAL A 238 6.13 5.55 15.95
CA VAL A 238 5.06 4.66 15.50
C VAL A 238 5.68 3.34 15.05
N LEU A 239 5.59 2.29 15.87
CA LEU A 239 6.24 0.99 15.59
C LEU A 239 5.79 0.38 14.25
N LYS A 240 4.52 0.57 13.86
CA LYS A 240 3.97 0.04 12.60
C LYS A 240 4.55 0.68 11.34
N SER A 241 5.09 1.89 11.43
CA SER A 241 5.64 2.60 10.27
C SER A 241 7.16 2.46 10.15
N MET A 242 7.80 1.73 11.07
CA MET A 242 9.24 1.48 11.04
C MET A 242 9.59 0.25 10.19
N PRO A 243 10.83 0.18 9.66
CA PRO A 243 11.36 -1.05 9.07
C PRO A 243 11.26 -2.22 10.04
N ASN A 244 10.93 -3.42 9.55
CA ASN A 244 10.76 -4.61 10.39
C ASN A 244 12.05 -4.93 11.17
N GLU A 245 13.19 -4.72 10.53
CA GLU A 245 14.53 -4.90 11.10
C GLU A 245 14.75 -3.96 12.29
N ALA A 246 14.26 -2.71 12.20
CA ALA A 246 14.35 -1.74 13.29
C ALA A 246 13.47 -2.13 14.48
N VAL A 247 12.24 -2.60 14.22
CA VAL A 247 11.32 -3.08 15.27
C VAL A 247 11.87 -4.32 15.96
N GLN A 248 12.46 -5.24 15.22
CA GLN A 248 13.07 -6.46 15.76
C GLN A 248 14.33 -6.17 16.58
N ALA A 249 15.19 -5.27 16.09
CA ALA A 249 16.36 -4.82 16.83
C ALA A 249 15.95 -4.13 18.14
N LEU A 250 14.95 -3.26 18.09
CA LEU A 250 14.38 -2.62 19.27
C LEU A 250 13.80 -3.65 20.25
N GLN A 251 13.08 -4.65 19.76
CA GLN A 251 12.54 -5.73 20.60
C GLN A 251 13.64 -6.52 21.30
N SER A 252 14.72 -6.87 20.60
CA SER A 252 15.87 -7.57 21.19
C SER A 252 16.49 -6.72 22.30
N PHE A 253 16.78 -5.45 22.00
CA PHE A 253 17.35 -4.52 22.97
C PHE A 253 16.49 -4.42 24.24
N VAL A 254 15.18 -4.20 24.10
CA VAL A 254 14.27 -4.04 25.24
C VAL A 254 14.19 -5.33 26.06
N LYS A 255 14.11 -6.51 25.41
CA LYS A 255 14.08 -7.81 26.11
C LYS A 255 15.38 -8.07 26.88
N ASP A 256 16.53 -7.83 26.26
CA ASP A 256 17.84 -7.98 26.91
C ASP A 256 17.99 -7.03 28.09
N ARG A 257 17.49 -5.79 27.93
CA ARG A 257 17.52 -4.81 29.01
C ARG A 257 16.64 -5.21 30.19
N TYR A 258 15.42 -5.67 29.95
CA TYR A 258 14.53 -6.20 30.99
C TYR A 258 15.17 -7.36 31.75
N LYS A 259 15.82 -8.29 31.04
CA LYS A 259 16.57 -9.40 31.64
C LYS A 259 17.72 -8.90 32.53
N SER A 260 18.50 -7.92 32.05
CA SER A 260 19.61 -7.33 32.82
C SER A 260 19.14 -6.60 34.09
N LEU A 261 17.94 -6.02 34.05
CA LEU A 261 17.30 -5.35 35.19
C LEU A 261 16.51 -6.31 36.09
N HIS A 262 16.49 -7.61 35.76
CA HIS A 262 15.72 -8.65 36.44
C HIS A 262 14.21 -8.30 36.52
N ARG A 263 13.68 -7.69 35.45
CA ARG A 263 12.27 -7.33 35.28
C ARG A 263 11.57 -8.31 34.35
N HIS A 264 10.27 -8.53 34.60
CA HIS A 264 9.42 -9.32 33.71
C HIS A 264 9.02 -8.50 32.48
N TYR A 265 9.16 -9.07 31.28
CA TYR A 265 8.72 -8.43 30.04
C TYR A 265 7.19 -8.54 29.93
N PRO A 266 6.48 -7.48 29.51
CA PRO A 266 5.02 -7.55 29.32
C PRO A 266 4.61 -8.66 28.34
N ASP A 267 3.63 -9.47 28.73
CA ASP A 267 3.13 -10.65 27.98
C ASP A 267 1.69 -10.49 27.52
#